data_AF-A0A485KC46-F1
#
_entry.id   AF-A0A485KC46-F1
#
_cell.length_a   1.000
_cell.length_b   1.000
_cell.length_c   1.000
_cell.angle_alpha   90.00
_cell.angle_beta   90.00
_cell.angle_gamma   90.00
#
_symmetry.space_group_name_H-M   'P 1'
#
loop_
_entity.id
_entity.type
_entity.pdbx_description
1 polymer ?
#
loop_
_entity_poly.entity_id
_entity_poly.type
_entity_poly.pdbx_seq_one_letter_code
_entity_poly.pdbx_strand_id
1 'polypeptide(L)'
;MQDPTSAAMDGWTIRLSSQPAQSPDFNVLDLEFFNAIQALQHHKVTRSIDDLIAAVHAAFQDLEWRVLDKTFMTLQKVMEESLKLNGDNVYKLPHLRKDNVLKLDGIPLCPQCDEDASRALEALHRRLEY
;
A
#
# COMPACT_ATOMS: atom_id res chain seq x y z
N MET A 1 2.71 -0.09 -30.93
CA MET A 1 3.58 0.83 -30.17
C MET A 1 3.91 0.14 -28.85
N GLN A 2 5.17 -0.09 -28.53
CA GLN A 2 5.59 -0.78 -27.30
C GLN A 2 5.44 0.21 -26.14
N ASP A 3 4.74 -0.18 -25.07
CA ASP A 3 4.56 0.64 -23.87
C ASP A 3 5.95 0.92 -23.27
N PRO A 4 6.44 2.18 -23.24
CA PRO A 4 7.80 2.50 -22.79
C PRO A 4 8.03 2.20 -21.30
N THR A 5 6.97 1.87 -20.56
CA THR A 5 7.02 1.50 -19.14
C THR A 5 7.11 0.00 -18.90
N SER A 6 7.09 -0.82 -19.95
CA SER A 6 7.08 -2.28 -19.82
C SER A 6 8.35 -2.94 -20.37
N ALA A 7 8.99 -3.75 -19.54
CA ALA A 7 10.10 -4.61 -19.92
C ALA A 7 9.77 -6.07 -19.61
N ALA A 8 10.13 -6.96 -20.53
CA ALA A 8 9.97 -8.40 -20.35
C ALA A 8 11.32 -9.11 -20.52
N MET A 9 11.80 -9.74 -19.46
CA MET A 9 13.06 -10.49 -19.45
C MET A 9 12.96 -11.66 -18.47
N ASP A 10 13.46 -12.84 -18.87
CA ASP A 10 13.51 -14.05 -18.04
C ASP A 10 12.18 -14.45 -17.37
N GLY A 11 11.06 -14.23 -18.06
CA GLY A 11 9.71 -14.56 -17.56
C GLY A 11 9.05 -13.50 -16.68
N TRP A 12 9.76 -12.39 -16.39
CA TRP A 12 9.21 -11.26 -15.65
C TRP A 12 8.59 -10.25 -16.61
N THR A 13 7.37 -9.80 -16.32
CA THR A 13 6.78 -8.60 -16.96
C THR A 13 6.78 -7.49 -15.94
N ILE A 14 7.72 -6.55 -16.07
CA ILE A 14 7.81 -5.38 -15.20
C ILE A 14 7.07 -4.24 -15.88
N ARG A 15 6.20 -3.56 -15.13
CA ARG A 15 5.53 -2.34 -15.57
C ARG A 15 5.78 -1.25 -14.55
N LEU A 16 6.24 -0.09 -15.00
CA LEU A 16 6.38 1.07 -14.16
C LEU A 16 5.03 1.79 -14.05
N SER A 17 4.64 2.11 -12.83
CA SER A 17 3.45 2.92 -12.53
C SER A 17 3.88 4.27 -11.97
N SER A 18 3.16 5.33 -12.34
CA SER A 18 3.38 6.66 -11.79
C SER A 18 2.88 6.74 -10.34
N GLN A 19 3.68 7.33 -9.47
CA GLN A 19 3.26 7.75 -8.13
C GLN A 19 3.16 9.28 -8.11
N PRO A 20 2.07 9.87 -7.59
CA PRO A 20 1.96 11.32 -7.43
C PRO A 20 3.07 11.89 -6.53
N ALA A 21 3.52 13.10 -6.87
CA ALA A 21 4.53 13.79 -6.06
C ALA A 21 3.99 14.11 -4.67
N GLN A 22 4.85 13.98 -3.65
CA GLN A 22 4.51 14.26 -2.23
C GLN A 22 3.37 13.40 -1.65
N SER A 23 3.12 12.22 -2.23
CA SER A 23 2.11 11.26 -1.77
C SER A 23 2.75 9.97 -1.23
N PRO A 24 3.41 10.00 -0.05
CA PRO A 24 3.96 8.79 0.57
C PRO A 24 2.85 7.83 1.02
N ASP A 25 1.64 8.34 1.25
CA ASP A 25 0.43 7.57 1.52
C ASP A 25 0.05 6.62 0.37
N PHE A 26 0.50 6.90 -0.85
CA PHE A 26 0.26 6.04 -2.03
C PHE A 26 1.38 5.00 -2.25
N ASN A 27 2.36 4.94 -1.36
CA ASN A 27 3.40 3.92 -1.39
C ASN A 27 3.18 2.93 -0.23
N VAL A 28 2.92 1.67 -0.56
CA VAL A 28 2.73 0.58 0.41
C VAL A 28 3.87 0.48 1.43
N LEU A 29 5.10 0.81 1.00
CA LEU A 29 6.30 0.73 1.83
C LEU A 29 6.30 1.81 2.92
N ASP A 30 6.03 3.06 2.52
CA ASP A 30 6.02 4.22 3.42
C ASP A 30 4.75 4.26 4.28
N LEU A 31 3.61 3.82 3.72
CA LEU A 31 2.30 3.88 4.36
C LEU A 31 2.30 3.12 5.69
N GLU A 32 2.69 1.85 5.69
CA GLU A 32 2.70 1.04 6.92
C GLU A 32 3.82 -0.01 7.00
N PHE A 33 4.40 -0.46 5.89
CA PHE A 33 5.34 -1.60 5.94
C PHE A 33 6.62 -1.29 6.72
N PHE A 34 7.29 -0.18 6.42
CA PHE A 34 8.47 0.24 7.17
C PHE A 34 8.14 0.60 8.62
N ASN A 35 6.98 1.22 8.86
CA ASN A 35 6.50 1.52 10.21
C ASN A 35 6.30 0.23 11.04
N ALA A 36 5.78 -0.84 10.43
CA ALA A 36 5.57 -2.12 11.09
C ALA A 36 6.89 -2.81 11.45
N ILE A 37 7.87 -2.81 10.53
CA ILE A 37 9.22 -3.32 10.80
C ILE A 37 9.89 -2.51 11.90
N GLN A 38 9.78 -1.18 11.83
CA GLN A 38 10.37 -0.29 12.82
C GLN A 38 9.75 -0.50 14.20
N ALA A 39 8.42 -0.68 14.29
CA ALA A 39 7.75 -1.01 15.55
C ALA A 39 8.31 -2.30 16.19
N LEU A 40 8.53 -3.35 15.39
CA LEU A 40 9.15 -4.58 15.87
C LEU A 40 10.62 -4.39 16.28
N GLN A 41 11.37 -3.64 15.49
CA GLN A 41 12.78 -3.34 15.75
C GLN A 41 12.97 -2.55 17.06
N HIS A 42 12.08 -1.61 17.39
CA HIS A 42 12.16 -0.80 18.62
C HIS A 42 12.08 -1.61 19.92
N HIS A 43 11.62 -2.86 19.87
CA HIS A 43 11.65 -3.77 21.02
C HIS A 43 13.06 -4.34 21.31
N LYS A 44 14.04 -4.13 20.43
CA LYS A 44 15.41 -4.62 20.57
C LYS A 44 16.36 -3.46 20.90
N VAL A 45 17.23 -3.66 21.88
CA VAL A 45 18.26 -2.68 22.23
C VAL A 45 19.43 -2.82 21.26
N THR A 46 19.70 -1.78 20.49
CA THR A 46 20.79 -1.72 19.50
C THR A 46 21.83 -0.70 19.94
N ARG A 47 23.11 -1.08 20.01
CA ARG A 47 24.20 -0.18 20.46
C ARG A 47 25.23 0.14 19.38
N SER A 48 25.07 -0.49 18.22
CA SER A 48 25.91 -0.31 17.05
C SER A 48 25.06 -0.36 15.77
N ILE A 49 25.67 0.02 14.64
CA ILE A 49 25.04 -0.11 13.32
C ILE A 49 24.79 -1.58 13.01
N ASP A 50 25.72 -2.47 13.35
CA ASP A 50 25.58 -3.91 13.11
C ASP A 50 24.41 -4.50 13.91
N ASP A 51 24.24 -4.08 15.17
CA ASP A 51 23.09 -4.49 15.98
C ASP A 51 21.77 -4.02 15.37
N LEU A 52 21.75 -2.79 14.83
CA LEU A 52 20.57 -2.23 14.18
C LEU A 52 20.21 -3.01 12.91
N ILE A 53 21.19 -3.30 12.05
CA ILE A 53 21.00 -4.11 10.85
C ILE A 53 20.43 -5.48 11.23
N ALA A 54 21.03 -6.16 12.20
CA ALA A 54 20.56 -7.46 12.69
C ALA A 54 19.13 -7.38 13.25
N ALA A 55 18.80 -6.32 13.99
CA ALA A 55 17.46 -6.12 14.54
C ALA A 55 16.41 -5.89 13.45
N VAL A 56 16.72 -5.11 12.41
CA VAL A 56 15.83 -4.89 11.25
C VAL A 56 15.62 -6.19 10.46
N HIS A 57 16.67 -6.96 10.20
CA HIS A 57 16.55 -8.25 9.52
C HIS A 57 15.66 -9.22 10.29
N ALA A 58 15.85 -9.32 11.61
CA ALA A 58 15.02 -10.16 12.45
C ALA A 58 13.57 -9.65 12.50
N ALA A 59 13.35 -8.33 12.62
CA ALA A 59 12.01 -7.75 12.56
C ALA A 59 11.29 -8.04 11.22
N PHE A 60 12.01 -8.01 10.11
CA PHE A 60 11.47 -8.38 8.79
C PHE A 60 11.07 -9.87 8.74
N GLN A 61 11.88 -10.76 9.33
CA GLN A 61 11.56 -12.20 9.41
C GLN A 61 10.40 -12.51 10.36
N ASP A 62 10.32 -11.76 11.46
CA ASP A 62 9.28 -11.90 12.49
C ASP A 62 7.94 -11.28 12.05
N LEU A 63 7.94 -10.40 11.05
CA LEU A 63 6.74 -9.72 10.59
C LEU A 63 5.80 -10.70 9.91
N GLU A 64 4.58 -10.81 10.44
CA GLU A 64 3.56 -11.65 9.80
C GLU A 64 3.19 -11.11 8.42
N TRP A 65 3.18 -11.98 7.41
CA TRP A 65 2.76 -11.64 6.05
C TRP A 65 1.37 -10.97 5.98
N ARG A 66 0.49 -11.29 6.94
CA ARG A 66 -0.84 -10.69 7.08
C ARG A 66 -0.81 -9.19 7.31
N VAL A 67 0.29 -8.64 7.84
CA VAL A 67 0.47 -7.19 7.96
C VAL A 67 0.50 -6.56 6.58
N LEU A 68 1.22 -7.18 5.62
CA LEU A 68 1.32 -6.66 4.27
C LEU A 68 -0.05 -6.67 3.55
N ASP A 69 -0.83 -7.75 3.70
CA ASP A 69 -2.20 -7.80 3.17
C ASP A 69 -3.08 -6.66 3.73
N LYS A 70 -3.01 -6.43 5.05
CA LYS A 70 -3.73 -5.32 5.68
C LYS A 70 -3.28 -3.97 5.14
N THR A 71 -1.99 -3.80 4.84
CA THR A 71 -1.44 -2.57 4.28
C THR A 71 -1.89 -2.35 2.84
N PHE A 72 -1.97 -3.39 2.02
CA PHE A 72 -2.57 -3.26 0.68
C PHE A 72 -4.05 -2.87 0.75
N MET A 73 -4.82 -3.40 1.71
CA MET A 73 -6.18 -2.89 1.93
C MET A 73 -6.19 -1.42 2.35
N THR A 74 -5.30 -1.02 3.25
CA THR A 74 -5.18 0.39 3.66
C THR A 74 -4.92 1.27 2.44
N LEU A 75 -3.97 0.86 1.59
CA LEU A 75 -3.59 1.58 0.38
C LEU A 75 -4.78 1.73 -0.58
N GLN A 76 -5.56 0.65 -0.81
CA GLN A 76 -6.77 0.74 -1.62
C GLN A 76 -7.74 1.80 -1.07
N LYS A 77 -7.94 1.84 0.24
CA LYS A 77 -8.88 2.77 0.87
C LYS A 77 -8.36 4.20 0.92
N VAL A 78 -7.05 4.40 1.10
CA VAL A 78 -6.38 5.67 0.88
C VAL A 78 -6.67 6.21 -0.52
N MET A 79 -6.48 5.39 -1.56
CA MET A 79 -6.73 5.80 -2.95
C MET A 79 -8.21 6.11 -3.20
N GLU A 80 -9.13 5.29 -2.69
CA GLU A 80 -10.58 5.54 -2.80
C GLU A 80 -10.98 6.87 -2.15
N GLU A 81 -10.54 7.11 -0.91
CA GLU A 81 -10.91 8.34 -0.20
C GLU A 81 -10.27 9.58 -0.82
N SER A 82 -9.04 9.49 -1.32
CA SER A 82 -8.43 10.58 -2.07
C SER A 82 -9.19 10.88 -3.36
N LEU A 83 -9.62 9.86 -4.12
CA LEU A 83 -10.43 10.04 -5.33
C LEU A 83 -11.77 10.74 -5.03
N LYS A 84 -12.44 10.37 -3.93
CA LYS A 84 -13.67 11.03 -3.48
C LYS A 84 -13.46 12.51 -3.13
N LEU A 85 -12.24 12.89 -2.76
CA LEU A 85 -11.83 14.26 -2.44
C LEU A 85 -10.99 14.91 -3.56
N ASN A 86 -11.15 14.46 -4.81
CA ASN A 86 -10.49 15.04 -5.97
C ASN A 86 -8.94 15.07 -5.87
N GLY A 87 -8.33 14.09 -5.21
CA GLY A 87 -6.88 13.97 -5.04
C GLY A 87 -6.31 14.65 -3.80
N ASP A 88 -7.16 15.17 -2.90
CA ASP A 88 -6.71 15.74 -1.62
C ASP A 88 -6.23 14.64 -0.65
N ASN A 89 -5.45 15.03 0.36
CA ASN A 89 -4.90 14.15 1.39
C ASN A 89 -5.52 14.34 2.78
N VAL A 90 -6.54 15.20 2.91
CA VAL A 90 -7.26 15.47 4.18
C VAL A 90 -8.35 14.42 4.49
N TYR A 91 -8.35 13.29 3.78
CA TYR A 91 -9.32 12.23 3.99
C TYR A 91 -9.19 11.57 5.37
N LYS A 92 -10.30 11.02 5.88
CA LYS A 92 -10.32 10.18 7.07
C LYS A 92 -10.41 8.73 6.66
N LEU A 93 -9.40 7.94 7.03
CA LEU A 93 -9.44 6.52 6.73
C LEU A 93 -10.53 5.83 7.56
N PRO A 94 -11.49 5.13 6.91
CA PRO A 94 -12.52 4.41 7.63
C PRO A 94 -11.88 3.29 8.47
N HIS A 95 -12.27 3.20 9.75
CA HIS A 95 -11.84 2.12 10.63
C HIS A 95 -12.40 0.78 10.16
N LEU A 96 -11.63 0.09 9.34
CA LEU A 96 -11.96 -1.24 8.88
C LEU A 96 -11.60 -2.25 9.98
N ARG A 97 -12.55 -3.10 10.33
CA ARG A 97 -12.31 -4.26 11.20
C ARG A 97 -11.54 -5.34 10.41
N LYS A 98 -10.32 -5.01 9.96
CA LYS A 98 -9.46 -5.82 9.10
C LYS A 98 -9.24 -7.23 9.67
N ASP A 99 -9.17 -7.33 11.01
CA ASP A 99 -9.05 -8.60 11.74
C ASP A 99 -10.28 -9.51 11.63
N ASN A 100 -11.48 -8.96 11.42
CA ASN A 100 -12.69 -9.75 11.24
C ASN A 100 -12.79 -10.32 9.83
N VAL A 101 -12.25 -9.62 8.83
CA VAL A 101 -12.23 -10.09 7.43
C VAL A 101 -11.24 -11.24 7.27
N LEU A 102 -10.11 -11.20 8.00
CA LEU A 102 -9.12 -12.28 8.04
C LEU A 102 -9.61 -13.59 8.68
N LYS A 103 -10.66 -13.53 9.53
CA LYS A 103 -11.26 -14.72 10.15
C LYS A 103 -12.12 -15.54 9.17
N LEU A 104 -12.49 -14.95 8.03
CA LEU A 104 -13.28 -15.63 6.99
C LEU A 104 -12.31 -16.30 5.99
N ASP A 105 -11.78 -17.46 6.38
CA ASP A 105 -11.30 -18.54 5.50
C ASP A 105 -10.17 -18.26 4.50
N GLY A 106 -9.18 -17.43 4.84
CA GLY A 106 -7.94 -17.35 4.03
C GLY A 106 -8.13 -16.77 2.62
N ILE A 107 -9.23 -16.07 2.40
CA ILE A 107 -9.48 -15.31 1.17
C ILE A 107 -8.52 -14.11 1.16
N PRO A 108 -7.79 -13.86 0.05
CA PRO A 108 -6.99 -12.67 -0.11
C PRO A 108 -7.83 -11.42 0.18
N LEU A 109 -7.29 -10.50 0.98
CA LEU A 109 -7.98 -9.27 1.34
C LEU A 109 -8.10 -8.33 0.13
N CYS A 110 -9.08 -8.57 -0.73
CA CYS A 110 -9.39 -7.74 -1.89
C CYS A 110 -10.82 -7.18 -1.73
N PRO A 111 -10.99 -6.06 -1.00
CA PRO A 111 -12.30 -5.45 -0.82
C PRO A 111 -12.78 -4.88 -2.16
N GLN A 112 -14.10 -4.92 -2.39
CA GLN A 112 -14.67 -4.24 -3.54
C GLN A 112 -14.35 -2.73 -3.49
N CYS A 113 -14.09 -2.18 -4.68
CA CYS A 113 -13.89 -0.75 -4.84
C CYS A 113 -15.18 -0.01 -4.48
N ASP A 114 -15.04 1.12 -3.81
CA ASP A 114 -16.17 1.98 -3.48
C ASP A 114 -16.79 2.58 -4.76
N GLU A 115 -18.13 2.61 -4.81
CA GLU A 115 -18.89 3.12 -5.95
C GLU A 115 -18.65 4.62 -6.19
N ASP A 116 -18.49 5.42 -5.13
CA ASP A 116 -18.17 6.84 -5.26
C ASP A 116 -16.77 7.05 -5.85
N ALA A 117 -15.79 6.24 -5.42
CA ALA A 117 -14.44 6.28 -5.98
C ALA A 117 -14.44 5.87 -7.46
N SER A 118 -15.23 4.86 -7.81
CA SER A 118 -15.41 4.41 -9.20
C SER A 118 -16.03 5.51 -10.08
N ARG A 119 -17.10 6.17 -9.59
CA ARG A 119 -17.69 7.34 -10.25
C ARG A 119 -16.72 8.50 -10.42
N ALA A 120 -15.90 8.78 -9.40
CA ALA A 120 -14.88 9.83 -9.46
C ALA A 120 -13.82 9.53 -10.53
N LEU A 121 -13.38 8.27 -10.63
CA LEU A 121 -12.45 7.82 -11.66
C LEU A 121 -13.04 7.97 -13.08
N GLU A 122 -14.29 7.56 -13.29
CA GLU A 122 -14.99 7.76 -14.56
C GLU A 122 -15.12 9.24 -14.95
N ALA A 123 -15.37 10.11 -13.96
CA ALA A 123 -15.40 11.55 -14.19
C ALA A 123 -14.01 12.10 -14.55
N LEU A 124 -12.94 11.59 -13.94
CA LEU A 124 -11.56 11.96 -14.27
C LEU A 124 -11.19 11.53 -15.69
N HIS A 125 -11.48 10.28 -16.08
CA HIS A 125 -11.22 9.79 -17.43
C HIS A 125 -11.92 10.64 -18.49
N ARG A 126 -13.20 10.98 -18.28
CA ARG A 126 -13.93 11.87 -19.19
C ARG A 126 -13.29 13.25 -19.35
N ARG A 127 -12.57 13.76 -18.33
CA ARG A 127 -11.87 15.06 -18.41
C ARG A 127 -10.55 15.00 -19.17
N LEU A 128 -9.93 13.82 -19.23
CA LEU A 128 -8.66 13.60 -19.95
C LEU A 128 -8.87 13.35 -21.44
N GLU A 129 -10.09 12.99 -21.87
CA GLU A 129 -10.44 12.78 -23.27
C GLU A 129 -10.84 14.06 -24.04
N TYR A 130 -10.78 15.23 -23.39
CA TYR A 130 -10.96 16.57 -24.00
C TYR A 130 -9.66 17.38 -23.92
#